data_AF-A0A126PCG0-F1
#
_entry.id   AF-A0A126PCG0-F1
#
_cell.length_a   1.000
_cell.length_b   1.000
_cell.length_c   1.000
_cell.angle_alpha   90.00
_cell.angle_beta   90.00
_cell.angle_gamma   90.00
#
_symmetry.space_group_name_H-M   'P 1'
#
loop_
_entity.id
_entity.type
_entity.pdbx_description
1 polymer ?
#
loop_
_entity_poly.entity_id
_entity_poly.type
_entity_poly.pdbx_seq_one_letter_code
_entity_poly.pdbx_strand_id
1 'polypeptide(L)'
;MPAPATGGPQPDPGVQATSIFSSAPPAASPRLEVVDVLRGFSLLGIWLVHFLITFVGQRGDGTGPAGPPSAGETAVRLGVDAFVIGKFFSIFSLLFGLGFALQLRSAGAKGQPYTARFVWRLVLLGALGWLHRMLFEFEILHVYAVVGLLLVLVYRWCNKWLLCASALLFVGGACFAYSLAPATALFTQAFGEAAGSFLVDEFSGFRVLSIAALFVLGLYLGRRDAFADTAANRVFFNRILVAAAVAFFGLRLSYNQLASAFGAGLATRFYDTFFILKSLAVSALYVAGMVQLYRQPPFRRALAWLGPLGKMGLTTYVLQSLGLLLFAWYCRHYVGPATIPLKWALGAAMLLFAAQAAVAHSWMRRFRYGPLEWLWRSATYLQWQPLRRGLKGEAKLL
;
A
#
# COMPACT_ATOMS: atom_id res chain seq x y z
N MET A 1 54.56 22.59 33.06
CA MET A 1 53.12 22.91 33.02
C MET A 1 52.48 22.01 31.97
N PRO A 2 51.60 21.06 32.33
CA PRO A 2 50.91 20.23 31.35
C PRO A 2 49.70 20.98 30.76
N ALA A 3 49.46 20.78 29.46
CA ALA A 3 48.41 21.42 28.67
C ALA A 3 46.99 21.01 29.12
N PRO A 4 45.97 21.87 28.97
CA PRO A 4 44.62 21.56 29.42
C PRO A 4 43.94 20.57 28.46
N ALA A 5 43.35 19.53 29.05
CA ALA A 5 42.51 18.56 28.36
C ALA A 5 41.24 19.25 27.81
N THR A 6 41.08 19.24 26.50
CA THR A 6 39.85 19.68 25.82
C THR A 6 38.77 18.60 26.01
N GLY A 7 38.03 18.68 27.12
CA GLY A 7 36.81 17.91 27.33
C GLY A 7 35.69 18.43 26.44
N GLY A 8 35.53 17.83 25.26
CA GLY A 8 34.29 17.97 24.49
C GLY A 8 33.09 17.43 25.29
N PRO A 9 31.86 17.93 25.06
CA PRO A 9 30.69 17.47 25.79
C PRO A 9 30.55 15.95 25.63
N GLN A 10 30.54 15.23 26.75
CA GLN A 10 30.18 13.81 26.76
C GLN A 10 28.76 13.67 26.19
N PRO A 11 28.54 12.80 25.19
CA PRO A 11 27.19 12.51 24.73
C PRO A 11 26.36 11.94 25.87
N ASP A 12 25.15 12.46 26.00
CA ASP A 12 24.16 12.13 27.02
C ASP A 12 24.00 10.60 27.18
N PRO A 13 24.24 10.01 28.37
CA PRO A 13 24.24 8.55 28.57
C PRO A 13 22.87 7.89 28.32
N GLY A 14 21.80 8.67 28.16
CA GLY A 14 20.47 8.20 27.75
C GLY A 14 20.30 7.89 26.26
N VAL A 15 21.30 8.19 25.41
CA VAL A 15 21.22 8.06 23.94
C VAL A 15 22.03 6.87 23.40
N GLN A 16 22.42 5.91 24.25
CA GLN A 16 22.81 4.59 23.77
C GLN A 16 21.55 3.81 23.34
N ALA A 17 21.00 4.19 22.19
CA ALA A 17 19.93 3.45 21.54
C ALA A 17 20.42 2.02 21.30
N THR A 18 19.88 1.07 22.07
CA THR A 18 19.92 -0.35 21.73
C THR A 18 19.49 -0.44 20.27
N SER A 19 20.40 -0.81 19.37
CA SER A 19 20.14 -0.75 17.94
C SER A 19 18.98 -1.70 17.60
N ILE A 20 17.77 -1.15 17.49
CA ILE A 20 16.58 -1.89 17.05
C ILE A 20 16.68 -2.36 15.59
N PHE A 21 17.73 -1.94 14.89
CA PHE A 21 18.06 -2.32 13.51
C PHE A 21 19.12 -3.42 13.49
N SER A 22 18.97 -4.36 12.55
CA SER A 22 19.89 -5.49 12.37
C SER A 22 21.26 -5.11 11.83
N SER A 23 21.45 -3.87 11.35
CA SER A 23 22.72 -3.38 10.79
C SER A 23 22.92 -1.90 11.13
N ALA A 24 24.19 -1.50 11.28
CA ALA A 24 24.56 -0.10 11.51
C ALA A 24 24.05 0.82 10.37
N PRO A 25 23.76 2.11 10.63
CA PRO A 25 23.35 3.04 9.58
C PRO A 25 24.42 3.12 8.48
N PRO A 26 24.08 2.98 7.17
CA PRO A 26 25.04 3.20 6.11
C PRO A 26 25.46 4.68 6.07
N ALA A 27 26.73 4.97 5.73
CA ALA A 27 27.25 6.34 5.58
C ALA A 27 26.42 7.22 4.62
N ALA A 28 25.79 6.59 3.62
CA ALA A 28 24.65 7.12 2.89
C ALA A 28 23.71 5.94 2.60
N SER A 29 22.46 5.96 3.07
CA SER A 29 21.51 4.88 2.75
C SER A 29 21.18 4.95 1.25
N PRO A 30 21.58 3.97 0.42
CA PRO A 30 21.09 3.91 -0.94
C PRO A 30 19.57 3.80 -0.87
N ARG A 31 18.88 4.75 -1.51
CA ARG A 31 17.41 4.72 -1.59
C ARG A 31 17.01 3.39 -2.22
N LEU A 32 16.17 2.62 -1.53
CA LEU A 32 15.75 1.30 -1.98
C LEU A 32 14.83 1.45 -3.21
N GLU A 33 15.41 1.50 -4.40
CA GLU A 33 14.67 1.71 -5.66
C GLU A 33 13.56 0.66 -5.85
N VAL A 34 13.80 -0.58 -5.42
CA VAL A 34 12.82 -1.67 -5.48
C VAL A 34 11.56 -1.34 -4.68
N VAL A 35 11.67 -0.59 -3.58
CA VAL A 35 10.52 -0.16 -2.77
C VAL A 35 9.72 0.89 -3.52
N ASP A 36 10.39 1.84 -4.18
CA ASP A 36 9.71 2.82 -5.05
C ASP A 36 9.00 2.10 -6.21
N VAL A 37 9.62 1.09 -6.82
CA VAL A 37 9.00 0.26 -7.88
C VAL A 37 7.78 -0.51 -7.38
N LEU A 38 7.86 -1.14 -6.21
CA LEU A 38 6.73 -1.85 -5.59
C LEU A 38 5.55 -0.89 -5.30
N ARG A 39 5.83 0.35 -4.86
CA ARG A 39 4.80 1.38 -4.69
C ARG A 39 4.15 1.73 -6.03
N GLY A 40 4.95 1.95 -7.08
CA GLY A 40 4.44 2.24 -8.43
C GLY A 40 3.57 1.11 -8.98
N PHE A 41 3.98 -0.15 -8.80
CA PHE A 41 3.18 -1.32 -9.15
C PHE A 41 1.87 -1.40 -8.37
N SER A 42 1.90 -1.09 -7.08
CA SER A 42 0.70 -1.06 -6.24
C SER A 42 -0.30 -0.01 -6.74
N LEU A 43 0.19 1.16 -7.15
CA LEU A 43 -0.65 2.25 -7.68
C LEU A 43 -1.28 1.90 -9.04
N LEU A 44 -0.57 1.18 -9.91
CA LEU A 44 -1.17 0.62 -11.14
C LEU A 44 -2.35 -0.30 -10.80
N GLY A 45 -2.13 -1.21 -9.86
CA GLY A 45 -3.16 -2.17 -9.50
C GLY A 45 -4.36 -1.54 -8.78
N ILE A 46 -4.13 -0.59 -7.87
CA ILE A 46 -5.21 0.17 -7.21
C ILE A 46 -6.04 0.94 -8.25
N TRP A 47 -5.38 1.60 -9.20
CA TRP A 47 -6.06 2.25 -10.32
C TRP A 47 -6.94 1.29 -11.11
N LEU A 48 -6.38 0.14 -11.51
CA LEU A 48 -7.12 -0.86 -12.28
C LEU A 48 -8.34 -1.37 -11.51
N VAL A 49 -8.20 -1.64 -10.21
CA VAL A 49 -9.31 -2.08 -9.36
C VAL A 49 -10.41 -1.02 -9.30
N HIS A 50 -10.08 0.22 -8.94
CA HIS A 50 -11.08 1.28 -8.84
C HIS A 50 -11.75 1.57 -10.18
N PHE A 51 -10.99 1.58 -11.28
CA PHE A 51 -11.54 1.80 -12.60
C PHE A 51 -12.53 0.70 -12.99
N LEU A 52 -12.18 -0.57 -12.76
CA LEU A 52 -13.04 -1.69 -13.09
C LEU A 52 -14.30 -1.72 -12.23
N ILE A 53 -14.19 -1.50 -10.91
CA ILE A 53 -15.36 -1.45 -10.02
C ILE A 53 -16.30 -0.29 -10.38
N THR A 54 -15.75 0.84 -10.80
CA THR A 54 -16.56 2.04 -11.12
C THR A 54 -17.27 1.91 -12.47
N PHE A 55 -16.62 1.31 -13.46
CA PHE A 55 -17.07 1.38 -14.85
C PHE A 55 -17.51 0.04 -15.46
N VAL A 56 -17.21 -1.10 -14.83
CA VAL A 56 -17.56 -2.44 -15.30
C VAL A 56 -18.54 -3.12 -14.35
N GLY A 57 -19.73 -3.46 -14.84
CA GLY A 57 -20.76 -4.16 -14.07
C GLY A 57 -22.13 -3.93 -14.69
N GLN A 58 -23.19 -4.55 -14.16
CA GLN A 58 -24.55 -4.05 -14.37
C GLN A 58 -24.73 -2.87 -13.41
N ARG A 59 -25.17 -1.70 -13.88
CA ARG A 59 -25.67 -0.69 -12.94
C ARG A 59 -26.89 -1.31 -12.25
N GLY A 60 -27.12 -1.01 -10.97
CA GLY A 60 -28.29 -1.50 -10.22
C GLY A 60 -29.66 -1.09 -10.81
N ASP A 61 -29.66 -0.44 -11.96
CA ASP A 61 -30.80 -0.08 -12.81
C ASP A 61 -31.12 -1.14 -13.89
N GLY A 62 -30.40 -2.27 -13.92
CA GLY A 62 -30.61 -3.36 -14.90
C GLY A 62 -30.01 -3.09 -16.28
N THR A 63 -29.30 -1.98 -16.47
CA THR A 63 -28.57 -1.70 -17.71
C THR A 63 -27.18 -2.37 -17.63
N GLY A 64 -27.03 -3.48 -18.32
CA GLY A 64 -25.79 -4.22 -18.46
C GLY A 64 -25.82 -5.11 -19.70
N PRO A 65 -24.73 -5.82 -20.04
CA PRO A 65 -24.73 -6.73 -21.18
C PRO A 65 -25.92 -7.70 -21.11
N ALA A 66 -26.76 -7.72 -22.14
CA ALA A 66 -28.04 -8.42 -22.18
C ALA A 66 -27.93 -9.96 -22.29
N GLY A 67 -26.73 -10.53 -22.10
CA GLY A 67 -26.47 -11.95 -22.23
C GLY A 67 -25.24 -12.40 -21.43
N PRO A 68 -25.06 -13.73 -21.26
CA PRO A 68 -23.92 -14.27 -20.54
C PRO A 68 -22.61 -13.83 -21.19
N PRO A 69 -21.57 -13.51 -20.39
CA PRO A 69 -20.28 -13.11 -20.93
C PRO A 69 -19.69 -14.22 -21.81
N SER A 70 -19.02 -13.83 -22.89
CA SER A 70 -18.25 -14.77 -23.73
C SER A 70 -17.24 -15.54 -22.88
N ALA A 71 -16.79 -16.71 -23.36
CA ALA A 71 -15.75 -17.49 -22.67
C ALA A 71 -14.47 -16.66 -22.44
N GLY A 72 -14.07 -15.84 -23.42
CA GLY A 72 -12.94 -14.92 -23.29
C GLY A 72 -13.16 -13.85 -22.23
N GLU A 73 -14.35 -13.23 -22.19
CA GLU A 73 -14.68 -12.25 -21.15
C GLU A 73 -14.70 -12.89 -19.75
N THR A 74 -15.26 -14.10 -19.63
CA THR A 74 -15.28 -14.88 -18.40
C THR A 74 -13.87 -15.17 -17.91
N ALA A 75 -12.97 -15.60 -18.81
CA ALA A 75 -11.57 -15.85 -18.47
C ALA A 75 -10.87 -14.57 -17.97
N VAL A 76 -11.11 -13.41 -18.60
CA VAL A 76 -10.57 -12.12 -18.14
C VAL A 76 -11.12 -11.74 -16.78
N ARG A 77 -12.43 -11.88 -16.55
CA ARG A 77 -13.07 -11.60 -15.24
C ARG A 77 -12.49 -12.48 -14.13
N LEU A 78 -12.34 -13.77 -14.39
CA LEU A 78 -11.69 -14.71 -13.47
C LEU A 78 -10.23 -14.33 -13.20
N GLY A 79 -9.49 -13.91 -14.22
CA GLY A 79 -8.12 -13.42 -14.07
C GLY A 79 -8.04 -12.16 -13.21
N VAL A 80 -8.93 -11.18 -13.44
CA VAL A 80 -9.04 -9.96 -12.65
C VAL A 80 -9.39 -10.28 -11.18
N ASP A 81 -10.36 -11.16 -10.93
CA ASP A 81 -10.69 -11.60 -9.58
C ASP A 81 -9.53 -12.37 -8.91
N ALA A 82 -8.83 -13.23 -9.65
CA ALA A 82 -7.73 -14.02 -9.14
C ALA A 82 -6.47 -13.20 -8.85
N PHE A 83 -6.16 -12.19 -9.67
CA PHE A 83 -4.85 -11.51 -9.70
C PHE A 83 -4.88 -10.00 -9.50
N VAL A 84 -6.03 -9.34 -9.69
CA VAL A 84 -6.11 -7.87 -9.59
C VAL A 84 -6.86 -7.39 -8.34
N ILE A 85 -8.11 -7.83 -8.15
CA ILE A 85 -8.98 -7.32 -7.07
C ILE A 85 -8.42 -7.66 -5.68
N GLY A 86 -8.35 -6.68 -4.78
CA GLY A 86 -8.04 -6.90 -3.36
C GLY A 86 -6.57 -7.16 -2.99
N LYS A 87 -5.61 -7.09 -3.92
CA LYS A 87 -4.20 -7.42 -3.60
C LYS A 87 -3.31 -6.21 -3.37
N PHE A 88 -3.47 -5.17 -4.19
CA PHE A 88 -2.50 -4.08 -4.24
C PHE A 88 -2.51 -3.18 -3.00
N PHE A 89 -3.65 -3.07 -2.31
CA PHE A 89 -3.69 -2.34 -1.04
C PHE A 89 -2.80 -3.00 0.02
N SER A 90 -2.65 -4.34 -0.02
CA SER A 90 -1.82 -5.08 0.93
C SER A 90 -0.34 -4.74 0.76
N ILE A 91 0.11 -4.66 -0.50
CA ILE A 91 1.47 -4.25 -0.83
C ILE A 91 1.70 -2.81 -0.35
N PHE A 92 0.79 -1.89 -0.69
CA PHE A 92 0.91 -0.50 -0.26
C PHE A 92 0.92 -0.36 1.28
N SER A 93 0.12 -1.14 1.99
CA SER A 93 0.09 -1.19 3.46
C SER A 93 1.42 -1.66 4.05
N LEU A 94 1.95 -2.76 3.54
CA LEU A 94 3.26 -3.29 3.94
C LEU A 94 4.37 -2.24 3.77
N LEU A 95 4.34 -1.53 2.64
CA LEU A 95 5.33 -0.51 2.30
C LEU A 95 5.19 0.78 3.11
N PHE A 96 4.03 1.03 3.72
CA PHE A 96 3.84 2.12 4.68
C PHE A 96 4.59 1.82 5.98
N GLY A 97 4.39 0.62 6.55
CA GLY A 97 5.13 0.14 7.73
C GLY A 97 6.65 0.08 7.50
N LEU A 98 7.07 -0.41 6.33
CA LEU A 98 8.47 -0.37 5.90
C LEU A 98 9.00 1.07 5.83
N GLY A 99 8.20 1.98 5.26
CA GLY A 99 8.54 3.40 5.16
C GLY A 99 8.76 4.05 6.53
N PHE A 100 7.93 3.73 7.52
CA PHE A 100 8.11 4.16 8.89
C PHE A 100 9.44 3.67 9.49
N ALA A 101 9.78 2.38 9.31
CA ALA A 101 11.05 1.84 9.79
C ALA A 101 12.27 2.53 9.15
N LEU A 102 12.23 2.79 7.83
CA LEU A 102 13.31 3.48 7.11
C LEU A 102 13.46 4.93 7.56
N GLN A 103 12.35 5.62 7.81
CA GLN A 103 12.36 6.99 8.32
C GLN A 103 12.87 7.06 9.77
N LEU A 104 12.46 6.12 10.62
CA LEU A 104 12.97 5.97 11.98
C LEU A 104 14.49 5.73 11.99
N ARG A 105 15.00 4.85 11.12
CA ARG A 105 16.45 4.62 10.94
C ARG A 105 17.18 5.90 10.54
N SER A 106 16.64 6.62 9.56
CA SER A 106 17.23 7.86 9.06
C SER A 106 17.26 8.98 10.10
N ALA A 107 16.21 9.09 10.92
CA ALA A 107 16.15 10.09 11.99
C ALA A 107 17.11 9.74 13.14
N GLY A 108 17.20 8.46 13.53
CA GLY A 108 18.16 7.98 14.52
C GLY A 108 19.61 8.22 14.11
N ALA A 109 19.96 7.97 12.84
CA ALA A 109 21.28 8.27 12.28
C ALA A 109 21.66 9.77 12.31
N LYS A 110 20.68 10.66 12.45
CA LYS A 110 20.87 12.12 12.55
C LYS A 110 20.72 12.66 13.97
N GLY A 111 20.48 11.79 14.96
CA GLY A 111 20.20 12.21 16.34
C GLY A 111 18.92 13.03 16.50
N GLN A 112 17.95 12.90 15.58
CA GLN A 112 16.75 13.75 15.59
C GLN A 112 15.53 13.01 16.16
N PRO A 113 14.68 13.67 16.97
CA PRO A 113 13.44 13.08 17.45
C PRO A 113 12.50 12.79 16.27
N TYR A 114 11.98 11.57 16.20
CA TYR A 114 11.16 11.10 15.08
C TYR A 114 9.67 10.98 15.41
N THR A 115 9.33 10.53 16.60
CA THR A 115 7.95 10.16 16.96
C THR A 115 6.97 11.31 16.76
N ALA A 116 7.26 12.49 17.31
CA ALA A 116 6.39 13.68 17.16
C ALA A 116 6.23 14.08 15.67
N ARG A 117 7.31 14.00 14.89
CA ARG A 117 7.26 14.31 13.45
C ARG A 117 6.44 13.30 12.68
N PHE A 118 6.50 12.02 13.05
CA PHE A 118 5.67 11.00 12.43
C PHE A 118 4.20 11.18 12.78
N VAL A 119 3.87 11.49 14.03
CA VAL A 119 2.50 11.82 14.43
C VAL A 119 1.98 13.04 13.67
N TRP A 120 2.78 14.10 13.55
CA TRP A 120 2.42 15.27 12.74
C TRP A 120 2.14 14.91 11.28
N ARG A 121 2.97 14.04 10.69
CA ARG A 121 2.71 13.49 9.35
C ARG A 121 1.40 12.72 9.30
N LEU A 122 1.02 11.95 10.31
CA LEU A 122 -0.28 11.27 10.33
C LEU A 122 -1.44 12.27 10.42
N VAL A 123 -1.30 13.36 11.18
CA VAL A 123 -2.29 14.44 11.25
C VAL A 123 -2.50 15.07 9.87
N LEU A 124 -1.41 15.42 9.17
CA LEU A 124 -1.48 15.89 7.79
C LEU A 124 -2.15 14.86 6.87
N LEU A 125 -1.97 13.56 7.14
CA LEU A 125 -2.46 12.46 6.28
C LEU A 125 -3.96 12.32 6.48
N GLY A 126 -4.39 12.40 7.74
CA GLY A 126 -5.79 12.37 8.14
C GLY A 126 -6.53 13.58 7.58
N ALA A 127 -5.96 14.78 7.67
CA ALA A 127 -6.56 15.99 7.09
C ALA A 127 -6.73 15.88 5.57
N LEU A 128 -5.69 15.40 4.87
CA LEU A 128 -5.76 15.18 3.43
C LEU A 128 -6.74 14.06 3.06
N GLY A 129 -6.76 12.96 3.80
CA GLY A 129 -7.67 11.84 3.60
C GLY A 129 -9.13 12.24 3.85
N TRP A 130 -9.38 13.07 4.87
CA TRP A 130 -10.71 13.61 5.14
C TRP A 130 -11.20 14.50 4.00
N LEU A 131 -10.36 15.44 3.51
CA LEU A 131 -10.69 16.26 2.35
C LEU A 131 -10.92 15.41 1.10
N HIS A 132 -10.08 14.40 0.88
CA HIS A 132 -10.21 13.48 -0.26
C HIS A 132 -11.53 12.70 -0.20
N ARG A 133 -11.92 12.22 0.99
CA ARG A 133 -13.21 11.52 1.20
C ARG A 133 -14.44 12.36 0.86
N MET A 134 -14.37 13.69 1.03
CA MET A 134 -15.47 14.58 0.64
C MET A 134 -15.70 14.63 -0.88
N LEU A 135 -14.67 14.32 -1.66
CA LEU A 135 -14.67 14.44 -3.12
C LEU A 135 -14.69 13.08 -3.83
N PHE A 136 -14.25 12.01 -3.17
CA PHE A 136 -14.05 10.70 -3.78
C PHE A 136 -14.55 9.58 -2.86
N GLU A 137 -15.21 8.58 -3.46
CA GLU A 137 -15.80 7.44 -2.74
C GLU A 137 -14.73 6.47 -2.20
N PHE A 138 -13.64 6.25 -2.96
CA PHE A 138 -12.60 5.28 -2.60
C PHE A 138 -11.39 5.94 -1.92
N GLU A 139 -11.38 5.96 -0.59
CA GLU A 139 -10.36 6.61 0.24
C GLU A 139 -9.64 5.61 1.18
N ILE A 140 -8.34 5.80 1.42
CA ILE A 140 -7.56 4.97 2.36
C ILE A 140 -6.58 5.74 3.24
N LEU A 141 -6.29 7.00 2.94
CA LEU A 141 -5.34 7.85 3.66
C LEU A 141 -5.80 8.11 5.08
N HIS A 142 -7.11 8.35 5.32
CA HIS A 142 -7.61 8.56 6.68
C HIS A 142 -7.47 7.28 7.53
N VAL A 143 -7.76 6.11 6.94
CA VAL A 143 -7.53 4.80 7.59
C VAL A 143 -6.05 4.64 7.92
N TYR A 144 -5.15 4.98 7.00
CA TYR A 144 -3.71 4.91 7.21
C TYR A 144 -3.22 5.89 8.27
N ALA A 145 -3.84 7.07 8.39
CA ALA A 145 -3.54 8.05 9.41
C ALA A 145 -3.83 7.49 10.82
N VAL A 146 -5.02 6.91 11.00
CA VAL A 146 -5.45 6.32 12.27
C VAL A 146 -4.65 5.06 12.60
N VAL A 147 -4.59 4.10 11.68
CA VAL A 147 -3.86 2.84 11.88
C VAL A 147 -2.35 3.09 12.02
N GLY A 148 -1.82 4.13 11.37
CA GLY A 148 -0.42 4.53 11.51
C GLY A 148 -0.01 4.85 12.94
N LEU A 149 -0.92 5.31 13.80
CA LEU A 149 -0.64 5.56 15.22
C LEU A 149 -0.22 4.28 15.95
N LEU A 150 -0.70 3.11 15.53
CA LEU A 150 -0.27 1.81 16.07
C LEU A 150 1.24 1.64 15.98
N LEU A 151 1.87 2.10 14.88
CA LEU A 151 3.32 1.99 14.70
C LEU A 151 4.07 2.78 15.79
N VAL A 152 3.53 3.90 16.26
CA VAL A 152 4.10 4.68 17.37
C VAL A 152 4.03 3.93 18.70
N LEU A 153 3.02 3.07 18.89
CA LEU A 153 2.87 2.27 20.11
C LEU A 153 3.81 1.06 20.11
N VAL A 154 3.99 0.42 18.95
CA VAL A 154 4.73 -0.85 18.86
C VAL A 154 6.17 -0.71 18.37
N TYR A 155 6.64 0.47 17.94
CA TYR A 155 8.01 0.60 17.39
C TYR A 155 9.13 0.35 18.39
N ARG A 156 8.84 0.14 19.67
CA ARG A 156 9.85 -0.26 20.67
C ARG A 156 9.76 -1.75 21.03
N TRP A 157 8.73 -2.45 20.57
CA TRP A 157 8.56 -3.88 20.84
C TRP A 157 9.65 -4.68 20.14
N CYS A 158 10.05 -5.81 20.74
CA CYS A 158 11.01 -6.71 20.11
C CYS A 158 10.40 -7.38 18.87
N ASN A 159 11.27 -7.86 17.98
CA ASN A 159 10.83 -8.41 16.68
C ASN A 159 9.89 -9.62 16.82
N LYS A 160 10.02 -10.42 17.89
CA LYS A 160 9.11 -11.55 18.17
C LYS A 160 7.68 -11.04 18.42
N TRP A 161 7.54 -10.03 19.27
CA TRP A 161 6.24 -9.42 19.56
C TRP A 161 5.62 -8.73 18.35
N LEU A 162 6.42 -8.10 17.47
CA LEU A 162 5.89 -7.56 16.21
C LEU A 162 5.30 -8.66 15.32
N LEU A 163 5.99 -9.80 15.19
CA LEU A 163 5.49 -10.93 14.40
C LEU A 163 4.23 -11.54 15.02
N CYS A 164 4.22 -11.74 16.34
CA CYS A 164 3.04 -12.21 17.07
C CYS A 164 1.86 -11.25 16.89
N ALA A 165 2.07 -9.95 17.06
CA ALA A 165 1.03 -8.94 16.89
C ALA A 165 0.49 -8.91 15.46
N SER A 166 1.37 -8.95 14.45
CA SER A 166 0.97 -9.03 13.04
C SER A 166 0.13 -10.28 12.77
N ALA A 167 0.57 -11.45 13.25
CA ALA A 167 -0.16 -12.70 13.09
C ALA A 167 -1.54 -12.67 13.78
N LEU A 168 -1.60 -12.16 15.02
CA LEU A 168 -2.85 -12.03 15.78
C LEU A 168 -3.82 -11.06 15.11
N LEU A 169 -3.33 -9.93 14.58
CA LEU A 169 -4.17 -8.97 13.83
C LEU A 169 -4.72 -9.60 12.54
N PHE A 170 -3.93 -10.42 11.84
CA PHE A 170 -4.41 -11.15 10.66
C PHE A 170 -5.49 -12.17 11.01
N VAL A 171 -5.23 -13.03 12.02
CA VAL A 171 -6.18 -14.05 12.46
C VAL A 171 -7.45 -13.39 13.00
N GLY A 172 -7.30 -12.37 13.84
CA GLY A 172 -8.41 -11.59 14.38
C GLY A 172 -9.25 -10.93 13.27
N GLY A 173 -8.60 -10.36 12.25
CA GLY A 173 -9.29 -9.80 11.08
C GLY A 173 -10.09 -10.83 10.29
N ALA A 174 -9.54 -12.03 10.08
CA ALA A 174 -10.23 -13.12 9.40
C ALA A 174 -11.42 -13.66 10.22
N CYS A 175 -11.25 -13.82 11.54
CA CYS A 175 -12.34 -14.24 12.44
C CYS A 175 -13.44 -13.17 12.55
N PHE A 176 -13.06 -11.90 12.55
CA PHE A 176 -14.01 -10.79 12.56
C PHE A 176 -14.82 -10.72 11.28
N ALA A 177 -14.19 -10.90 10.11
CA ALA A 177 -14.90 -10.96 8.82
C ALA A 177 -15.98 -12.06 8.81
N TYR A 178 -15.68 -13.22 9.38
CA TYR A 178 -16.67 -14.29 9.53
C TYR A 178 -17.85 -13.90 10.44
N SER A 179 -17.60 -13.05 11.44
CA SER A 179 -18.61 -12.61 12.42
C SER A 179 -19.33 -11.31 12.00
N LEU A 180 -19.13 -10.84 10.76
CA LEU A 180 -19.55 -9.50 10.35
C LEU A 180 -21.07 -9.36 10.23
N ALA A 181 -21.79 -10.39 9.75
CA ALA A 181 -23.25 -10.36 9.64
C ALA A 181 -23.97 -10.08 10.99
N PRO A 182 -23.64 -10.76 12.11
CA PRO A 182 -24.21 -10.39 13.41
C PRO A 182 -23.65 -9.06 13.95
N ALA A 183 -22.43 -8.66 13.61
CA ALA A 183 -21.87 -7.37 14.02
C ALA A 183 -22.63 -6.20 13.41
N THR A 184 -23.08 -6.28 12.15
CA THR A 184 -23.87 -5.23 11.49
C THR A 184 -25.14 -4.90 12.25
N ALA A 185 -25.88 -5.93 12.69
CA ALA A 185 -27.09 -5.75 13.49
C ALA A 185 -26.79 -5.04 14.82
N LEU A 186 -25.68 -5.39 15.49
CA LEU A 186 -25.25 -4.76 16.74
C LEU A 186 -24.86 -3.29 16.55
N PHE A 187 -24.08 -2.97 15.51
CA PHE A 187 -23.68 -1.59 15.22
C PHE A 187 -24.87 -0.71 14.83
N THR A 188 -25.76 -1.22 13.96
CA THR A 188 -27.00 -0.52 13.58
C THR A 188 -27.92 -0.31 14.79
N GLN A 189 -28.01 -1.29 15.69
CA GLN A 189 -28.78 -1.13 16.93
C GLN A 189 -28.16 -0.09 17.87
N ALA A 190 -26.83 -0.05 17.99
CA ALA A 190 -26.14 0.84 18.93
C ALA A 190 -26.01 2.29 18.44
N PHE A 191 -25.81 2.49 17.13
CA PHE A 191 -25.49 3.80 16.55
C PHE A 191 -26.54 4.31 15.54
N GLY A 192 -27.60 3.54 15.28
CA GLY A 192 -28.60 3.83 14.24
C GLY A 192 -28.15 3.33 12.86
N GLU A 193 -29.05 3.36 11.87
CA GLU A 193 -28.81 2.75 10.56
C GLU A 193 -27.68 3.42 9.77
N ALA A 194 -27.67 4.76 9.69
CA ALA A 194 -26.65 5.51 8.95
C ALA A 194 -25.25 5.40 9.58
N ALA A 195 -25.13 5.63 10.89
CA ALA A 195 -23.83 5.53 11.55
C ALA A 195 -23.39 4.07 11.75
N GLY A 196 -24.34 3.15 12.01
CA GLY A 196 -24.06 1.73 12.12
C GLY A 196 -23.55 1.11 10.83
N SER A 197 -24.20 1.37 9.70
CA SER A 197 -23.73 0.93 8.36
C SER A 197 -22.35 1.52 8.03
N PHE A 198 -22.16 2.83 8.25
CA PHE A 198 -20.86 3.48 8.08
C PHE A 198 -19.77 2.80 8.93
N LEU A 199 -20.06 2.56 10.21
CA LEU A 199 -19.13 1.90 11.12
C LEU A 199 -18.87 0.46 10.69
N VAL A 200 -19.85 -0.26 10.17
CA VAL A 200 -19.66 -1.62 9.67
C VAL A 200 -18.80 -1.65 8.41
N ASP A 201 -18.98 -0.70 7.50
CA ASP A 201 -18.16 -0.60 6.29
C ASP A 201 -16.71 -0.23 6.66
N GLU A 202 -16.54 0.70 7.61
CA GLU A 202 -15.24 1.19 8.06
C GLU A 202 -14.52 0.16 8.96
N PHE A 203 -15.24 -0.42 9.92
CA PHE A 203 -14.80 -1.52 10.80
C PHE A 203 -15.14 -2.88 10.22
N SER A 204 -15.32 -3.03 8.91
CA SER A 204 -15.34 -4.35 8.27
C SER A 204 -13.99 -4.98 8.58
N GLY A 205 -13.92 -5.70 9.70
CA GLY A 205 -12.74 -5.63 10.59
C GLY A 205 -11.50 -6.21 9.96
N PHE A 206 -11.66 -6.95 8.87
CA PHE A 206 -10.56 -7.34 8.03
C PHE A 206 -9.78 -6.17 7.45
N ARG A 207 -10.39 -5.11 6.90
CA ARG A 207 -9.62 -4.05 6.21
C ARG A 207 -8.70 -3.32 7.19
N VAL A 208 -9.23 -2.84 8.31
CA VAL A 208 -8.44 -2.12 9.33
C VAL A 208 -7.41 -3.04 10.00
N LEU A 209 -7.81 -4.25 10.42
CA LEU A 209 -6.89 -5.19 11.09
C LEU A 209 -5.82 -5.72 10.14
N SER A 210 -6.13 -5.95 8.86
CA SER A 210 -5.12 -6.35 7.86
C SER A 210 -4.15 -5.23 7.53
N ILE A 211 -4.60 -3.98 7.40
CA ILE A 211 -3.73 -2.81 7.26
C ILE A 211 -2.80 -2.73 8.47
N ALA A 212 -3.34 -2.85 9.68
CA ALA A 212 -2.56 -2.85 10.92
C ALA A 212 -1.52 -3.98 10.95
N ALA A 213 -1.94 -5.21 10.61
CA ALA A 213 -1.07 -6.37 10.54
C ALA A 213 0.09 -6.17 9.55
N LEU A 214 -0.21 -5.62 8.37
CA LEU A 214 0.76 -5.34 7.32
C LEU A 214 1.69 -4.17 7.66
N PHE A 215 1.19 -3.14 8.35
CA PHE A 215 2.01 -2.06 8.86
C PHE A 215 3.06 -2.59 9.85
N VAL A 216 2.63 -3.42 10.80
CA VAL A 216 3.51 -4.04 11.78
C VAL A 216 4.51 -4.99 11.11
N LEU A 217 4.07 -5.79 10.14
CA LEU A 217 4.95 -6.67 9.35
C LEU A 217 5.97 -5.85 8.55
N GLY A 218 5.54 -4.75 7.94
CA GLY A 218 6.40 -3.83 7.19
C GLY A 218 7.47 -3.20 8.08
N LEU A 219 7.10 -2.79 9.30
CA LEU A 219 8.04 -2.31 10.31
C LEU A 219 9.08 -3.38 10.66
N TYR A 220 8.65 -4.63 10.90
CA TYR A 220 9.56 -5.75 11.14
C TYR A 220 10.54 -5.96 9.97
N LEU A 221 10.03 -6.01 8.73
CA LEU A 221 10.88 -6.19 7.53
C LEU A 221 11.88 -5.04 7.35
N GLY A 222 11.49 -3.81 7.69
CA GLY A 222 12.38 -2.65 7.64
C GLY A 222 13.49 -2.70 8.67
N ARG A 223 13.22 -3.19 9.89
CA ARG A 223 14.26 -3.36 10.92
C ARG A 223 15.27 -4.45 10.57
N ARG A 224 14.83 -5.50 9.89
CA ARG A 224 15.67 -6.60 9.42
C ARG A 224 16.48 -6.23 8.16
N ASP A 225 16.22 -5.07 7.56
CA ASP A 225 16.81 -4.70 6.28
C ASP A 225 16.51 -5.75 5.19
N ALA A 226 15.29 -6.29 5.20
CA ALA A 226 14.91 -7.45 4.38
C ALA A 226 15.06 -7.19 2.87
N PHE A 227 14.95 -5.93 2.44
CA PHE A 227 15.06 -5.52 1.04
C PHE A 227 16.50 -5.23 0.60
N ALA A 228 17.48 -5.31 1.50
CA ALA A 228 18.89 -5.22 1.14
C ALA A 228 19.30 -6.41 0.25
N ASP A 229 20.25 -6.20 -0.65
CA ASP A 229 20.70 -7.23 -1.57
C ASP A 229 21.77 -8.14 -0.94
N THR A 230 21.32 -9.10 -0.14
CA THR A 230 22.16 -10.11 0.53
C THR A 230 21.74 -11.52 0.14
N ALA A 231 22.66 -12.49 0.22
CA ALA A 231 22.36 -13.90 -0.05
C ALA A 231 21.23 -14.43 0.87
N ALA A 232 21.24 -14.06 2.15
CA ALA A 232 20.19 -14.44 3.09
C ALA A 232 18.81 -13.91 2.68
N ASN A 233 18.73 -12.64 2.23
CA ASN A 233 17.48 -12.04 1.78
C ASN A 233 16.99 -12.62 0.44
N ARG A 234 17.91 -13.11 -0.41
CA ARG A 234 17.55 -13.86 -1.63
C ARG A 234 16.88 -15.18 -1.30
N VAL A 235 17.44 -15.95 -0.36
CA VAL A 235 16.81 -17.20 0.10
C VAL A 235 15.47 -16.91 0.77
N PHE A 236 15.39 -15.87 1.60
CA PHE A 236 14.16 -15.44 2.27
C PHE A 236 13.02 -15.15 1.27
N PHE A 237 13.26 -14.32 0.25
CA PHE A 237 12.23 -14.01 -0.74
C PHE A 237 11.88 -15.20 -1.64
N ASN A 238 12.83 -16.10 -1.95
CA ASN A 238 12.51 -17.35 -2.67
C ASN A 238 11.58 -18.25 -1.85
N ARG A 239 11.82 -18.39 -0.54
CA ARG A 239 10.93 -19.15 0.35
C ARG A 239 9.54 -18.53 0.41
N ILE A 240 9.44 -17.20 0.50
CA ILE A 240 8.15 -16.50 0.44
C ILE A 240 7.46 -16.75 -0.89
N LEU A 241 8.19 -16.66 -2.01
CA LEU A 241 7.63 -16.88 -3.34
C LEU A 241 6.99 -18.27 -3.46
N VAL A 242 7.72 -19.32 -3.05
CA VAL A 242 7.23 -20.70 -3.07
C VAL A 242 6.07 -20.88 -2.11
N ALA A 243 6.18 -20.41 -0.87
CA ALA A 243 5.13 -20.52 0.13
C ALA A 243 3.84 -19.79 -0.31
N ALA A 244 3.97 -18.61 -0.91
CA ALA A 244 2.87 -17.83 -1.44
C ALA A 244 2.19 -18.51 -2.64
N ALA A 245 2.97 -19.12 -3.54
CA ALA A 245 2.43 -19.88 -4.66
C ALA A 245 1.65 -21.12 -4.17
N VAL A 246 2.24 -21.89 -3.24
CA VAL A 246 1.58 -23.05 -2.63
C VAL A 246 0.31 -22.62 -1.90
N ALA A 247 0.35 -21.53 -1.13
CA ALA A 247 -0.82 -21.00 -0.43
C ALA A 247 -1.92 -20.57 -1.42
N PHE A 248 -1.58 -19.91 -2.52
CA PHE A 248 -2.55 -19.50 -3.54
C PHE A 248 -3.29 -20.70 -4.15
N PHE A 249 -2.55 -21.70 -4.64
CA PHE A 249 -3.16 -22.89 -5.23
C PHE A 249 -3.90 -23.74 -4.18
N GLY A 250 -3.32 -23.87 -2.98
CA GLY A 250 -3.93 -24.58 -1.86
C GLY A 250 -5.26 -23.98 -1.45
N LEU A 251 -5.31 -22.66 -1.21
CA LEU A 251 -6.54 -21.96 -0.84
C LEU A 251 -7.62 -22.05 -1.93
N ARG A 252 -7.24 -21.95 -3.20
CA ARG A 252 -8.18 -22.10 -4.33
C ARG A 252 -8.77 -23.51 -4.39
N LEU A 253 -7.93 -24.53 -4.23
CA LEU A 253 -8.37 -25.93 -4.21
C LEU A 253 -9.26 -26.19 -2.99
N SER A 254 -8.84 -25.77 -1.80
CA SER A 254 -9.60 -25.94 -0.56
C SER A 254 -10.99 -25.30 -0.64
N TYR A 255 -11.12 -24.10 -1.21
CA TYR A 255 -12.43 -23.48 -1.42
C TYR A 255 -13.33 -24.30 -2.35
N ASN A 256 -12.78 -24.79 -3.46
CA ASN A 256 -13.54 -25.63 -4.41
C ASN A 256 -13.96 -26.97 -3.79
N GLN A 257 -13.09 -27.58 -2.97
CA GLN A 257 -13.40 -28.83 -2.27
C GLN A 257 -14.45 -28.63 -1.17
N LEU A 258 -14.41 -27.50 -0.46
CA LEU A 258 -15.43 -27.16 0.53
C LEU A 258 -16.81 -27.04 -0.13
N ALA A 259 -16.86 -26.37 -1.29
CA ALA A 259 -18.09 -26.21 -2.06
C ALA A 259 -18.63 -27.54 -2.61
N SER A 260 -17.74 -28.44 -3.07
CA SER A 260 -18.15 -29.74 -3.60
C SER A 260 -18.55 -30.75 -2.52
N ALA A 261 -17.86 -30.77 -1.37
CA ALA A 261 -18.10 -31.75 -0.31
C ALA A 261 -19.27 -31.38 0.62
N PHE A 262 -19.47 -30.09 0.89
CA PHE A 262 -20.45 -29.62 1.89
C PHE A 262 -21.54 -28.70 1.30
N GLY A 263 -21.53 -28.52 -0.02
CA GLY A 263 -22.46 -27.67 -0.74
C GLY A 263 -22.06 -26.19 -0.80
N ALA A 264 -22.58 -25.50 -1.82
CA ALA A 264 -22.26 -24.11 -2.09
C ALA A 264 -22.59 -23.17 -0.92
N GLY A 265 -23.69 -23.42 -0.21
CA GLY A 265 -24.12 -22.57 0.91
C GLY A 265 -23.11 -22.47 2.05
N LEU A 266 -22.46 -23.58 2.42
CA LEU A 266 -21.40 -23.54 3.44
C LEU A 266 -20.16 -22.82 2.91
N ALA A 267 -19.75 -23.11 1.67
CA ALA A 267 -18.60 -22.45 1.07
C ALA A 267 -18.76 -20.93 0.95
N THR A 268 -19.94 -20.44 0.59
CA THR A 268 -20.23 -19.00 0.51
C THR A 268 -20.02 -18.30 1.86
N ARG A 269 -20.30 -18.96 3.00
CA ARG A 269 -20.03 -18.38 4.34
C ARG A 269 -18.54 -18.13 4.60
N PHE A 270 -17.66 -18.86 3.93
CA PHE A 270 -16.21 -18.69 4.06
C PHE A 270 -15.59 -17.93 2.88
N TYR A 271 -16.39 -17.49 1.91
CA TYR A 271 -15.89 -16.84 0.69
C TYR A 271 -14.96 -15.67 1.01
N ASP A 272 -15.37 -14.75 1.88
CA ASP A 272 -14.57 -13.58 2.23
C ASP A 272 -13.25 -13.98 2.88
N THR A 273 -13.28 -14.92 3.83
CA THR A 273 -12.07 -15.44 4.47
C THR A 273 -11.09 -16.05 3.46
N PHE A 274 -11.58 -16.88 2.53
CA PHE A 274 -10.74 -17.43 1.47
C PHE A 274 -10.24 -16.36 0.51
N PHE A 275 -11.09 -15.40 0.13
CA PHE A 275 -10.75 -14.28 -0.73
C PHE A 275 -9.61 -13.44 -0.12
N ILE A 276 -9.71 -13.17 1.17
CA ILE A 276 -8.73 -12.47 2.00
C ILE A 276 -7.38 -13.19 2.00
N LEU A 277 -7.37 -14.47 2.38
CA LEU A 277 -6.14 -15.25 2.50
C LEU A 277 -5.49 -15.42 1.12
N LYS A 278 -6.29 -15.65 0.08
CA LYS A 278 -5.86 -15.69 -1.32
C LYS A 278 -5.21 -14.36 -1.70
N SER A 279 -5.85 -13.23 -1.38
CA SER A 279 -5.35 -11.90 -1.71
C SER A 279 -4.02 -11.61 -1.04
N LEU A 280 -3.83 -12.03 0.21
CA LEU A 280 -2.56 -11.90 0.92
C LEU A 280 -1.46 -12.78 0.30
N ALA A 281 -1.79 -14.03 -0.05
CA ALA A 281 -0.87 -14.94 -0.73
C ALA A 281 -0.39 -14.35 -2.07
N VAL A 282 -1.32 -13.86 -2.91
CA VAL A 282 -0.97 -13.23 -4.20
C VAL A 282 -0.17 -11.94 -3.99
N SER A 283 -0.49 -11.15 -2.97
CA SER A 283 0.29 -9.95 -2.63
C SER A 283 1.72 -10.28 -2.23
N ALA A 284 1.92 -11.33 -1.43
CA ALA A 284 3.23 -11.84 -1.06
C ALA A 284 3.99 -12.39 -2.28
N LEU A 285 3.29 -13.09 -3.19
CA LEU A 285 3.83 -13.56 -4.46
C LEU A 285 4.33 -12.38 -5.32
N TYR A 286 3.56 -11.30 -5.42
CA TYR A 286 3.97 -10.09 -6.13
C TYR A 286 5.17 -9.40 -5.51
N VAL A 287 5.18 -9.20 -4.19
CA VAL A 287 6.32 -8.57 -3.51
C VAL A 287 7.58 -9.41 -3.69
N ALA A 288 7.51 -10.71 -3.40
CA ALA A 288 8.67 -11.60 -3.54
C ALA A 288 9.14 -11.72 -4.98
N GLY A 289 8.20 -11.92 -5.93
CA GLY A 289 8.50 -12.04 -7.35
C GLY A 289 9.15 -10.78 -7.90
N MET A 290 8.57 -9.61 -7.63
CA MET A 290 9.13 -8.33 -8.07
C MET A 290 10.50 -8.05 -7.46
N VAL A 291 10.73 -8.37 -6.18
CA VAL A 291 12.06 -8.19 -5.56
C VAL A 291 13.10 -9.09 -6.24
N GLN A 292 12.76 -10.35 -6.54
CA GLN A 292 13.69 -11.26 -7.22
C GLN A 292 13.92 -10.88 -8.69
N LEU A 293 12.87 -10.48 -9.41
CA LEU A 293 12.99 -9.99 -10.78
C LEU A 293 13.82 -8.70 -10.83
N TYR A 294 13.64 -7.78 -9.88
CA TYR A 294 14.41 -6.53 -9.84
C TYR A 294 15.92 -6.74 -9.63
N ARG A 295 16.32 -7.88 -9.06
CA ARG A 295 17.74 -8.27 -8.93
C ARG A 295 18.36 -8.73 -10.24
N GLN A 296 17.56 -9.08 -11.24
CA GLN A 296 18.05 -9.53 -12.54
C GLN A 296 18.22 -8.33 -13.50
N PRO A 297 19.38 -8.18 -14.18
CA PRO A 297 19.65 -7.03 -15.06
C PRO A 297 18.58 -6.70 -16.13
N PRO A 298 18.02 -7.67 -16.88
CA PRO A 298 17.03 -7.36 -17.92
C PRO A 298 15.73 -6.80 -17.33
N PHE A 299 15.24 -7.43 -16.26
CA PHE A 299 14.00 -7.03 -15.60
C PHE A 299 14.14 -5.76 -14.77
N ARG A 300 15.33 -5.48 -14.23
CA ARG A 300 15.59 -4.23 -13.49
C ARG A 300 15.24 -3.01 -14.31
N ARG A 301 15.66 -2.95 -15.58
CA ARG A 301 15.38 -1.81 -16.47
C ARG A 301 13.88 -1.66 -16.73
N ALA A 302 13.19 -2.76 -17.03
CA ALA A 302 11.76 -2.76 -17.28
C ALA A 302 10.96 -2.32 -16.04
N LEU A 303 11.28 -2.88 -14.87
CA LEU A 303 10.60 -2.56 -13.62
C LEU A 303 10.93 -1.16 -13.09
N ALA A 304 12.14 -0.66 -13.33
CA ALA A 304 12.54 0.70 -12.95
C ALA A 304 11.66 1.79 -13.61
N TRP A 305 10.98 1.47 -14.71
CA TRP A 305 9.99 2.35 -15.32
C TRP A 305 8.83 2.71 -14.36
N LEU A 306 8.50 1.85 -13.39
CA LEU A 306 7.50 2.13 -12.35
C LEU A 306 8.05 3.01 -11.20
N GLY A 307 9.37 3.19 -11.13
CA GLY A 307 10.03 3.93 -10.05
C GLY A 307 9.54 5.38 -9.88
N PRO A 308 9.43 6.20 -10.94
CA PRO A 308 8.92 7.57 -10.84
C PRO A 308 7.51 7.68 -10.26
N LEU A 309 6.60 6.77 -10.65
CA LEU A 309 5.24 6.72 -10.12
C LEU A 309 5.22 6.48 -8.60
N GLY A 310 6.02 5.51 -8.13
CA GLY A 310 6.10 5.24 -6.70
C GLY A 310 6.83 6.33 -5.88
N LYS A 311 7.76 7.07 -6.50
CA LYS A 311 8.39 8.26 -5.88
C LYS A 311 7.39 9.40 -5.69
N MET A 312 6.37 9.46 -6.53
CA MET A 312 5.26 10.42 -6.49
C MET A 312 3.97 9.75 -5.99
N GLY A 313 4.05 8.83 -5.02
CA GLY A 313 2.92 7.97 -4.68
C GLY A 313 1.65 8.71 -4.24
N LEU A 314 1.77 9.80 -3.47
CA LEU A 314 0.66 10.63 -3.04
C LEU A 314 0.07 11.43 -4.21
N THR A 315 0.92 12.09 -4.99
CA THR A 315 0.48 12.81 -6.20
C THR A 315 -0.22 11.86 -7.17
N THR A 316 0.38 10.69 -7.41
CA THR A 316 -0.15 9.69 -8.34
C THR A 316 -1.51 9.18 -7.88
N TYR A 317 -1.67 8.88 -6.59
CA TYR A 317 -2.94 8.44 -6.04
C TYR A 317 -4.04 9.51 -6.18
N VAL A 318 -3.76 10.77 -5.81
CA VAL A 318 -4.76 11.85 -5.92
C VAL A 318 -5.11 12.14 -7.39
N LEU A 319 -4.12 12.12 -8.28
CA LEU A 319 -4.36 12.24 -9.73
C LEU A 319 -5.18 11.08 -10.29
N GLN A 320 -5.04 9.87 -9.76
CA GLN A 320 -5.90 8.74 -10.13
C GLN A 320 -7.34 8.98 -9.73
N SER A 321 -7.60 9.44 -8.51
CA SER A 321 -8.97 9.79 -8.07
C SER A 321 -9.57 10.88 -8.94
N LEU A 322 -8.80 11.93 -9.26
CA LEU A 322 -9.23 12.97 -10.20
C LEU A 322 -9.49 12.41 -11.60
N GLY A 323 -8.63 11.51 -12.09
CA GLY A 323 -8.81 10.83 -13.37
C GLY A 323 -10.09 10.01 -13.44
N LEU A 324 -10.44 9.29 -12.37
CA LEU A 324 -11.72 8.57 -12.26
C LEU A 324 -12.89 9.54 -12.33
N LEU A 325 -12.84 10.65 -11.59
CA LEU A 325 -13.91 11.65 -11.57
C LEU A 325 -14.12 12.28 -12.95
N LEU A 326 -13.04 12.70 -13.61
CA LEU A 326 -13.10 13.29 -14.95
C LEU A 326 -13.61 12.28 -15.99
N PHE A 327 -13.18 11.03 -15.90
CA PHE A 327 -13.66 9.97 -16.79
C PHE A 327 -15.14 9.64 -16.53
N ALA A 328 -15.58 9.59 -15.27
CA ALA A 328 -16.99 9.41 -14.92
C ALA A 328 -17.86 10.56 -15.42
N TRP A 329 -17.38 11.80 -15.30
CA TRP A 329 -18.04 12.98 -15.88
C TRP A 329 -18.15 12.86 -17.40
N TYR A 330 -17.06 12.49 -18.07
CA TYR A 330 -17.05 12.27 -19.53
C TYR A 330 -18.05 11.20 -19.94
N CYS A 331 -18.06 10.04 -19.26
CA CYS A 331 -19.01 8.97 -19.56
C CYS A 331 -20.45 9.42 -19.36
N ARG A 332 -20.75 10.14 -18.27
CA ARG A 332 -22.10 10.64 -17.99
C ARG A 332 -22.61 11.59 -19.07
N HIS A 333 -21.75 12.44 -19.63
CA HIS A 333 -22.14 13.46 -20.59
C HIS A 333 -22.12 12.98 -22.05
N TYR A 334 -21.15 12.14 -22.43
CA TYR A 334 -20.90 11.78 -23.83
C TYR A 334 -21.18 10.31 -24.18
N VAL A 335 -21.04 9.39 -23.22
CA VAL A 335 -21.28 7.95 -23.44
C VAL A 335 -22.69 7.55 -23.00
N GLY A 336 -23.27 8.29 -22.06
CA GLY A 336 -24.58 8.03 -21.49
C GLY A 336 -24.55 7.02 -20.32
N PRO A 337 -25.73 6.60 -19.84
CA PRO A 337 -25.87 5.73 -18.67
C PRO A 337 -25.54 4.25 -18.94
N ALA A 338 -25.09 3.88 -20.15
CA ALA A 338 -24.70 2.51 -20.44
C ALA A 338 -23.40 2.12 -19.72
N THR A 339 -23.31 0.86 -19.31
CA THR A 339 -22.10 0.27 -18.71
C THR A 339 -21.01 0.08 -19.77
N ILE A 340 -19.74 0.26 -19.39
CA ILE A 340 -18.63 0.12 -20.32
C ILE A 340 -18.24 -1.36 -20.44
N PRO A 341 -18.20 -1.94 -21.65
CA PRO A 341 -17.74 -3.31 -21.82
C PRO A 341 -16.32 -3.50 -21.27
N LEU A 342 -16.07 -4.64 -20.63
CA LEU A 342 -14.81 -4.90 -19.90
C LEU A 342 -13.55 -4.59 -20.72
N LYS A 343 -13.52 -4.99 -22.00
CA LYS A 343 -12.38 -4.73 -22.91
C LYS A 343 -12.07 -3.24 -23.07
N TRP A 344 -13.11 -2.41 -23.19
CA TRP A 344 -12.97 -0.97 -23.38
C TRP A 344 -12.58 -0.29 -22.08
N ALA A 345 -13.14 -0.75 -20.96
CA ALA A 345 -12.74 -0.25 -19.64
C ALA A 345 -11.27 -0.57 -19.34
N LEU A 346 -10.81 -1.79 -19.62
CA LEU A 346 -9.40 -2.17 -19.49
C LEU A 346 -8.50 -1.31 -20.40
N GLY A 347 -8.88 -1.12 -21.66
CA GLY A 347 -8.14 -0.28 -22.60
C GLY A 347 -8.02 1.17 -22.12
N ALA A 348 -9.13 1.76 -21.69
CA ALA A 348 -9.18 3.12 -21.15
C ALA A 348 -8.34 3.25 -19.86
N ALA A 349 -8.45 2.30 -18.93
CA ALA A 349 -7.65 2.27 -17.71
C ALA A 349 -6.14 2.24 -18.04
N MET A 350 -5.71 1.37 -18.94
CA MET A 350 -4.31 1.26 -19.31
C MET A 350 -3.80 2.50 -20.04
N LEU A 351 -4.60 3.10 -20.92
CA LEU A 351 -4.26 4.32 -21.65
C LEU A 351 -4.08 5.51 -20.70
N LEU A 352 -5.05 5.73 -19.80
CA LEU A 352 -4.99 6.82 -18.82
C LEU A 352 -3.83 6.64 -17.84
N PHE A 353 -3.57 5.40 -17.41
CA PHE A 353 -2.40 5.10 -16.58
C PHE A 353 -1.09 5.35 -17.33
N ALA A 354 -0.99 4.98 -18.60
CA ALA A 354 0.20 5.25 -19.43
C ALA A 354 0.43 6.76 -19.61
N ALA A 355 -0.64 7.54 -19.83
CA ALA A 355 -0.57 9.00 -19.87
C ALA A 355 -0.09 9.58 -18.53
N GLN A 356 -0.65 9.11 -17.42
CA GLN A 356 -0.21 9.50 -16.08
C GLN A 356 1.28 9.16 -15.84
N ALA A 357 1.71 7.98 -16.26
CA ALA A 357 3.11 7.56 -16.16
C ALA A 357 4.03 8.46 -17.00
N ALA A 358 3.65 8.81 -18.22
CA ALA A 358 4.41 9.74 -19.06
C ALA A 358 4.56 11.13 -18.39
N VAL A 359 3.51 11.63 -17.76
CA VAL A 359 3.54 12.87 -16.97
C VAL A 359 4.47 12.73 -15.77
N ALA A 360 4.37 11.64 -15.00
CA ALA A 360 5.23 11.39 -13.84
C ALA A 360 6.72 11.30 -14.22
N HIS A 361 7.05 10.61 -15.32
CA HIS A 361 8.41 10.55 -15.86
C HIS A 361 8.92 11.92 -16.27
N SER A 362 8.11 12.68 -17.01
CA SER A 362 8.46 14.03 -17.46
C SER A 362 8.68 14.99 -16.29
N TRP A 363 7.84 14.89 -15.25
CA TRP A 363 7.93 15.66 -14.01
C TRP A 363 9.22 15.35 -13.26
N MET A 364 9.51 14.06 -13.04
CA MET A 364 10.68 13.60 -12.28
C MET A 364 12.02 13.85 -12.99
N ARG A 365 12.02 14.23 -14.27
CA ARG A 365 13.22 14.74 -14.96
C ARG A 365 13.61 16.13 -14.44
N ARG A 366 12.63 16.99 -14.12
CA ARG A 366 12.84 18.39 -13.73
C ARG A 366 12.82 18.61 -12.21
N PHE A 367 11.99 17.85 -11.49
CA PHE A 367 11.72 18.06 -10.07
C PHE A 367 12.21 16.92 -9.17
N ARG A 368 12.46 17.22 -7.88
CA ARG A 368 12.94 16.25 -6.88
C ARG A 368 11.81 15.40 -6.28
N TYR A 369 10.61 15.97 -6.20
CA TYR A 369 9.42 15.40 -5.57
C TYR A 369 8.21 15.63 -6.48
N GLY A 370 7.16 14.83 -6.32
CA GLY A 370 5.86 15.21 -6.87
C GLY A 370 5.29 16.44 -6.13
N PRO A 371 4.33 17.15 -6.74
CA PRO A 371 3.72 18.35 -6.16
C PRO A 371 3.19 18.11 -4.73
N LEU A 372 2.42 17.05 -4.51
CA LEU A 372 1.86 16.75 -3.20
C LEU A 372 2.93 16.26 -2.23
N GLU A 373 3.93 15.50 -2.68
CA GLU A 373 5.05 15.09 -1.83
C GLU A 373 5.89 16.29 -1.38
N TRP A 374 6.02 17.31 -2.22
CA TRP A 374 6.72 18.54 -1.88
C TRP A 374 5.93 19.36 -0.85
N LEU A 375 4.62 19.56 -1.05
CA LEU A 375 3.75 20.20 -0.07
C LEU A 375 3.78 19.45 1.26
N TRP A 376 3.61 18.13 1.19
CA TRP A 376 3.68 17.22 2.32
C TRP A 376 4.97 17.37 3.13
N ARG A 377 6.11 17.37 2.43
CA ARG A 377 7.42 17.48 3.07
C ARG A 377 7.63 18.88 3.63
N SER A 378 7.21 19.92 2.92
CA SER A 378 7.32 21.29 3.38
C SER A 378 6.47 21.53 4.63
N ALA A 379 5.24 21.00 4.68
CA ALA A 379 4.37 21.02 5.86
C ALA A 379 4.93 20.16 7.02
N THR A 380 5.57 19.02 6.73
CA THR A 380 6.21 18.19 7.76
C THR A 380 7.33 18.93 8.49
N TYR A 381 8.16 19.69 7.75
CA TYR A 381 9.30 20.42 8.29
C TYR A 381 8.98 21.88 8.61
N LEU A 382 7.75 22.34 8.33
CA LEU A 382 7.33 23.74 8.39
C LEU A 382 8.29 24.68 7.64
N GLN A 383 8.89 24.19 6.56
CA GLN A 383 9.92 24.87 5.77
C GLN A 383 9.81 24.47 4.30
N TRP A 384 9.77 25.48 3.40
CA TRP A 384 9.75 25.26 1.96
C TRP A 384 10.98 24.49 1.48
N GLN A 385 10.76 23.29 0.96
CA GLN A 385 11.84 22.44 0.47
C GLN A 385 12.22 22.82 -0.98
N PRO A 386 13.49 22.65 -1.40
CA PRO A 386 13.88 22.89 -2.78
C PRO A 386 13.21 21.90 -3.73
N LEU A 387 12.37 22.41 -4.63
CA LEU A 387 11.54 21.61 -5.55
C LEU A 387 12.31 21.18 -6.81
N ARG A 388 13.08 22.08 -7.42
CA ARG A 388 13.85 21.82 -8.65
C ARG A 388 15.09 21.00 -8.35
N ARG A 389 15.44 20.07 -9.25
CA ARG A 389 16.79 19.49 -9.23
C ARG A 389 17.77 20.62 -9.54
N GLY A 390 18.80 20.79 -8.71
CA GLY A 390 19.84 21.78 -9.01
C GLY A 390 20.43 21.42 -10.37
N LEU A 391 20.63 22.41 -11.24
CA LEU A 391 21.38 22.20 -12.47
C LEU A 391 22.74 21.63 -12.08
N LYS A 392 23.19 20.56 -12.76
CA LYS A 392 24.56 20.08 -12.64
C LYS A 392 25.49 21.20 -13.12
N GLY A 393 25.85 22.12 -12.24
CA GLY A 393 26.60 23.34 -12.59
C GLY A 393 26.75 24.36 -11.45
N GLU A 394 25.81 24.45 -10.49
CA GLU A 394 25.88 25.46 -9.43
C GLU A 394 26.66 25.03 -8.17
N ALA A 395 27.35 23.88 -8.19
CA ALA A 395 28.19 23.45 -7.08
C ALA A 395 29.62 24.04 -7.13
N LYS A 396 29.80 25.21 -7.77
CA LYS A 396 31.11 25.88 -7.85
C LYS A 396 31.16 27.32 -7.37
N LEU A 397 30.04 27.92 -6.92
CA LEU A 397 30.03 29.31 -6.46
C LEU A 397 28.99 29.52 -5.35
N LEU A 398 29.16 28.83 -4.21
CA LEU A 398 28.81 29.22 -2.85
C LEU A 398 29.64 28.34 -1.91
#